data_AF-A0A0H2XJ38-F1
#
_entry.id   AF-A0A0H2XJ38-F1
#
_cell.length_a   1.000
_cell.length_b   1.000
_cell.length_c   1.000
_cell.angle_alpha   90.00
_cell.angle_beta   90.00
_cell.angle_gamma   90.00
#
_symmetry.space_group_name_H-M   'P 1'
#
loop_
_entity.id
_entity.type
_entity.pdbx_description
1 polymer ?
#
loop_
_entity_poly.entity_id
_entity_poly.type
_entity_poly.pdbx_seq_one_letter_code
_entity_poly.pdbx_strand_id
1 'polypeptide(L)'
;MITHYDIKMETQKLKDVLSVEGVNIPPLLQVIKPGGYVFLWVLLWPTFLRLLADKVDIRDAGFDICFSGVMGFILFVAITNVMMLYLAIPEKFRDESKVISFMYDKNKNYILSFLIAFSMVSFSHTLLYEFLLIALFIIFFFIYAIDINRYNLSAIASVIGLFKKESVS
;
A
#
# COMPACT_ATOMS: atom_id res chain seq x y z
N MET A 1 -18.94 -10.72 3.39
CA MET A 1 -18.01 -11.86 3.40
C MET A 1 -17.74 -12.23 1.94
N ILE A 2 -16.48 -12.32 1.51
CA ILE A 2 -16.10 -12.73 0.15
C ILE A 2 -15.70 -14.21 0.20
N THR A 3 -16.19 -15.00 -0.76
CA THR A 3 -15.86 -16.42 -0.88
C THR A 3 -14.85 -16.68 -2.00
N HIS A 4 -14.19 -17.85 -1.98
CA HIS A 4 -13.33 -18.26 -3.09
C HIS A 4 -14.09 -18.42 -4.42
N TYR A 5 -15.40 -18.71 -4.35
CA TYR A 5 -16.26 -18.76 -5.54
C TYR A 5 -16.41 -17.37 -6.18
N ASP A 6 -16.64 -16.34 -5.37
CA ASP A 6 -16.75 -14.95 -5.84
C ASP A 6 -15.45 -14.52 -6.53
N ILE A 7 -14.30 -14.82 -5.92
CA ILE A 7 -12.98 -14.50 -6.48
C ILE A 7 -12.76 -15.20 -7.82
N LYS A 8 -13.10 -16.49 -7.93
CA LYS A 8 -12.95 -17.25 -9.18
C LYS A 8 -13.86 -16.70 -10.28
N MET A 9 -15.12 -16.42 -9.95
CA MET A 9 -16.10 -15.88 -10.89
C MET A 9 -15.67 -14.49 -11.37
N GLU A 10 -15.28 -13.59 -10.47
CA GLU A 10 -14.84 -12.24 -10.84
C GLU A 10 -13.51 -12.25 -11.60
N THR A 11 -12.61 -13.19 -11.33
CA THR A 11 -11.38 -13.37 -12.14
C THR A 11 -11.71 -13.73 -13.58
N GLN A 12 -12.69 -14.62 -13.80
CA GLN A 12 -13.11 -14.98 -15.16
C GLN A 12 -13.78 -13.80 -15.86
N LYS A 13 -14.68 -13.09 -15.18
CA LYS A 13 -15.30 -11.87 -15.72
C LYS A 13 -14.27 -10.81 -16.07
N LEU A 14 -13.27 -10.62 -15.22
CA LEU A 14 -12.17 -9.68 -15.48
C LEU A 14 -11.40 -10.08 -16.74
N LYS A 15 -11.11 -11.36 -16.93
CA LYS A 15 -10.46 -11.86 -18.15
C LYS A 15 -11.27 -11.53 -19.40
N ASP A 16 -12.59 -11.75 -19.36
CA ASP A 16 -13.48 -11.49 -20.48
C ASP A 16 -13.55 -9.97 -20.79
N VAL A 17 -13.61 -9.12 -19.77
CA VAL A 17 -13.60 -7.65 -19.94
C VAL A 17 -12.27 -7.18 -20.51
N LEU A 18 -11.13 -7.67 -20.00
CA LEU A 18 -9.81 -7.28 -20.47
C LEU A 18 -9.53 -7.75 -21.91
N SER A 19 -10.13 -8.85 -22.36
CA SER A 19 -10.01 -9.28 -23.76
C SER A 19 -10.72 -8.36 -24.76
N VAL A 20 -11.67 -7.54 -24.29
CA VAL A 20 -12.43 -6.62 -25.14
C VAL A 20 -11.93 -5.19 -24.99
N GLU A 21 -11.82 -4.70 -23.75
CA GLU A 21 -11.47 -3.30 -23.45
C GLU A 21 -9.96 -3.07 -23.31
N GLY A 22 -9.17 -4.14 -23.12
CA GLY A 22 -7.75 -4.04 -22.80
C GLY A 22 -7.48 -3.54 -21.38
N VAL A 23 -6.20 -3.31 -21.08
CA VAL A 23 -5.74 -2.81 -19.78
C VAL A 23 -5.64 -1.29 -19.84
N ASN A 24 -6.14 -0.60 -18.80
CA ASN A 24 -5.94 0.83 -18.69
C ASN A 24 -4.47 1.15 -18.38
N ILE A 25 -3.90 2.15 -19.07
CA ILE A 25 -2.59 2.69 -18.71
C ILE A 25 -2.81 3.87 -17.76
N PRO A 26 -2.61 3.69 -16.44
CA PRO A 26 -2.89 4.76 -15.50
C PRO A 26 -1.81 5.85 -15.58
N PRO A 27 -2.19 7.13 -15.46
CA PRO A 27 -1.21 8.21 -15.40
C PRO A 27 -0.39 8.10 -14.11
N LEU A 28 0.94 8.22 -14.24
CA LEU A 28 1.90 8.02 -13.16
C LEU A 28 1.55 8.80 -11.88
N LEU A 29 1.10 10.05 -12.04
CA LEU A 29 0.75 10.91 -10.92
C LEU A 29 -0.42 10.35 -10.08
N GLN A 30 -1.40 9.70 -10.70
CA GLN A 30 -2.50 9.08 -9.95
C GLN A 30 -2.02 7.87 -9.14
N VAL A 31 -1.08 7.11 -9.69
CA VAL A 31 -0.50 5.92 -9.05
C VAL A 31 0.35 6.31 -7.83
N ILE A 32 1.15 7.37 -7.96
CA ILE A 32 2.11 7.83 -6.94
C ILE A 32 1.43 8.55 -5.77
N LYS A 33 0.36 9.30 -6.01
CA LYS A 33 -0.33 10.13 -4.98
C LYS A 33 -0.55 9.43 -3.62
N PRO A 34 -1.23 8.28 -3.55
CA PRO A 34 -1.52 7.64 -2.25
C PRO A 34 -0.25 7.20 -1.51
N GLY A 35 0.73 6.62 -2.22
CA GLY A 35 2.02 6.27 -1.63
C GLY A 35 2.79 7.51 -1.17
N GLY A 36 2.72 8.59 -1.95
CA GLY A 36 3.38 9.86 -1.63
C GLY A 36 2.85 10.49 -0.35
N TYR A 37 1.53 10.47 -0.13
CA TYR A 37 0.95 10.96 1.14
C TYR A 37 1.43 10.15 2.35
N VAL A 38 1.50 8.82 2.23
CA VAL A 38 2.00 7.94 3.29
C VAL A 38 3.49 8.22 3.55
N PHE A 39 4.29 8.33 2.50
CA PHE A 39 5.72 8.65 2.62
C PHE A 39 5.97 9.97 3.32
N LEU A 40 5.28 11.03 2.88
CA LEU A 40 5.42 12.35 3.48
C LEU A 40 4.97 12.34 4.95
N TRP A 41 3.91 11.62 5.29
CA TRP A 41 3.50 11.47 6.68
C TRP A 41 4.58 10.80 7.52
N VAL A 42 5.08 9.63 7.07
CA VAL A 42 6.11 8.87 7.80
C VAL A 42 7.42 9.67 7.93
N LEU A 43 7.79 10.44 6.91
CA LEU A 43 9.00 11.26 6.92
C LEU A 43 8.89 12.49 7.83
N LEU A 44 7.78 13.23 7.74
CA LEU A 44 7.64 14.54 8.39
C LEU A 44 7.16 14.43 9.83
N TRP A 45 6.39 13.40 10.18
CA TRP A 45 5.76 13.28 11.50
C TRP A 45 6.76 13.23 12.67
N PRO A 46 7.83 12.42 12.65
CA PRO A 46 8.82 12.41 13.73
C PRO A 46 9.53 13.76 13.88
N THR A 47 9.82 14.42 12.75
CA THR A 47 10.41 15.76 12.72
C THR A 47 9.49 16.77 13.40
N PHE A 48 8.21 16.74 13.08
CA PHE A 48 7.20 17.62 13.67
C PHE A 48 7.10 17.42 15.20
N LEU A 49 7.06 16.18 15.68
CA LEU A 49 7.03 15.89 17.12
C LEU A 49 8.29 16.36 17.84
N ARG A 50 9.47 16.19 17.25
CA ARG A 50 10.74 16.65 17.83
C ARG A 50 10.82 18.16 17.93
N LEU A 51 10.30 18.89 16.94
CA LEU A 51 10.18 20.35 16.98
C LEU A 51 9.25 20.80 18.12
N LEU A 52 8.13 20.11 18.34
CA LEU A 52 7.20 20.43 19.43
C LEU A 52 7.77 20.14 20.83
N ALA A 53 8.66 19.14 20.94
CA ALA A 53 9.20 18.69 22.23
C ALA A 53 10.33 19.57 22.77
N ASP A 54 10.77 20.61 22.04
CA ASP A 54 11.89 21.53 22.37
C ASP A 54 13.21 20.80 22.75
N LYS A 55 13.34 19.55 22.29
CA LYS A 55 14.45 18.61 22.54
C LYS A 55 15.08 18.19 21.24
N VAL A 56 15.52 19.17 20.44
CA VAL A 56 16.15 18.90 19.15
C VAL A 56 17.64 18.67 19.35
N ASP A 57 18.04 17.43 19.62
CA ASP A 57 19.38 16.98 19.25
C ASP A 57 19.37 16.71 17.73
N ILE A 58 20.15 17.51 17.00
CA ILE A 58 20.23 17.47 15.52
C ILE A 58 20.67 16.09 15.04
N ARG A 59 21.57 15.42 15.76
CA ARG A 59 22.08 14.10 15.38
C ARG A 59 20.97 13.06 15.45
N ASP A 60 20.28 13.03 16.57
CA ASP A 60 19.19 12.09 16.81
C ASP A 60 18.02 12.36 15.85
N ALA A 61 17.72 13.62 15.57
CA ALA A 61 16.67 14.00 14.63
C ALA A 61 17.01 13.58 13.20
N GLY A 62 18.25 13.79 12.77
CA GLY A 62 18.72 13.32 11.47
C GLY A 62 18.64 11.80 11.32
N PHE A 63 18.93 11.07 12.40
CA PHE A 63 18.88 9.61 12.39
C PHE A 63 17.44 9.07 12.26
N ASP A 64 16.50 9.59 13.05
CA ASP A 64 15.07 9.26 12.93
C ASP A 64 14.52 9.57 11.55
N ILE A 65 14.85 10.74 10.99
CA ILE A 65 14.39 11.15 9.66
C ILE A 65 14.93 10.19 8.59
N CYS A 66 16.20 9.80 8.69
CA CYS A 66 16.81 8.86 7.75
C CYS A 66 16.10 7.50 7.80
N PHE A 67 15.91 6.95 9.01
CA PHE A 67 15.27 5.66 9.20
C PHE A 67 13.81 5.66 8.72
N SER A 68 13.08 6.71 9.08
CA SER A 68 11.70 6.94 8.63
C SER A 68 11.62 7.13 7.12
N GLY A 69 12.60 7.82 6.53
CA GLY A 69 12.69 8.02 5.10
C GLY A 69 12.88 6.72 4.34
N VAL A 70 13.79 5.85 4.77
CA VAL A 70 14.00 4.53 4.15
C VAL A 70 12.74 3.67 4.26
N MET A 71 12.19 3.56 5.46
CA MET A 71 10.99 2.77 5.73
C MET A 71 9.75 3.29 4.99
N GLY A 72 9.55 4.61 4.99
CA GLY A 72 8.49 5.28 4.26
C GLY A 72 8.65 5.09 2.75
N PHE A 73 9.88 5.10 2.22
CA PHE A 73 10.14 4.85 0.81
C PHE A 73 9.80 3.41 0.39
N ILE A 74 10.05 2.42 1.26
CA ILE A 74 9.62 1.03 1.02
C ILE A 74 8.09 0.96 0.92
N LEU A 75 7.36 1.61 1.82
CA LEU A 75 5.89 1.69 1.74
C LEU A 75 5.42 2.42 0.48
N PHE A 76 6.08 3.51 0.11
CA PHE A 76 5.80 4.25 -1.11
C PHE A 76 5.83 3.35 -2.34
N VAL A 77 6.92 2.58 -2.51
CA VAL A 77 7.07 1.65 -3.63
C VAL A 77 6.00 0.56 -3.58
N ALA A 78 5.75 -0.02 -2.41
CA ALA A 78 4.73 -1.06 -2.25
C ALA A 78 3.32 -0.58 -2.62
N ILE A 79 2.90 0.59 -2.10
CA ILE A 79 1.59 1.18 -2.37
C ILE A 79 1.48 1.57 -3.85
N THR A 80 2.52 2.18 -4.42
CA THR A 80 2.55 2.55 -5.84
C THR A 80 2.38 1.33 -6.74
N ASN A 81 3.03 0.21 -6.43
CA ASN A 81 2.88 -1.04 -7.18
C ASN A 81 1.46 -1.61 -7.10
N VAL A 82 0.84 -1.60 -5.92
CA VAL A 82 -0.55 -2.05 -5.76
C VAL A 82 -1.50 -1.14 -6.53
N MET A 83 -1.32 0.18 -6.46
CA MET A 83 -2.14 1.15 -7.18
C MET A 83 -1.98 1.06 -8.68
N MET A 84 -0.79 0.68 -9.17
CA MET A 84 -0.56 0.45 -10.59
C MET A 84 -1.42 -0.71 -11.09
N LEU A 85 -1.50 -1.81 -10.32
CA LEU A 85 -2.36 -2.95 -10.65
C LEU A 85 -3.83 -2.59 -10.53
N TYR A 86 -4.23 -1.86 -9.49
CA TYR A 86 -5.61 -1.44 -9.29
C TYR A 86 -6.09 -0.53 -10.43
N LEU A 87 -5.37 0.54 -10.75
CA LEU A 87 -5.79 1.50 -11.78
C LEU A 87 -5.66 0.95 -13.21
N ALA A 88 -4.94 -0.16 -13.40
CA ALA A 88 -4.88 -0.88 -14.67
C ALA A 88 -6.20 -1.60 -15.01
N ILE A 89 -7.05 -1.86 -13.99
CA ILE A 89 -8.37 -2.45 -14.19
C ILE A 89 -9.32 -1.40 -14.78
N PRO A 90 -10.12 -1.74 -15.82
CA PRO A 90 -11.16 -0.87 -16.36
C PRO A 90 -12.07 -0.30 -15.27
N GLU A 91 -12.37 1.00 -15.34
CA GLU A 91 -13.12 1.73 -14.30
C GLU A 91 -14.49 1.12 -14.04
N LYS A 92 -15.24 0.78 -15.09
CA LYS A 92 -16.53 0.10 -14.98
C LYS A 92 -16.44 -1.18 -14.14
N PHE A 93 -15.41 -2.00 -14.37
CA PHE A 93 -15.22 -3.24 -13.61
C PHE A 93 -14.86 -2.96 -12.16
N ARG A 94 -14.04 -1.93 -11.88
CA ARG A 94 -13.67 -1.54 -10.51
C ARG A 94 -14.87 -1.13 -9.68
N ASP A 95 -15.82 -0.42 -10.28
CA ASP A 95 -17.01 0.09 -9.60
C ASP A 95 -18.06 -1.01 -9.35
N GLU A 96 -18.14 -2.01 -10.22
CA GLU A 96 -19.09 -3.12 -10.11
C GLU A 96 -18.56 -4.31 -9.28
N SER A 97 -17.23 -4.50 -9.25
CA SER A 97 -16.60 -5.66 -8.63
C SER A 97 -16.60 -5.57 -7.10
N LYS A 98 -17.26 -6.56 -6.46
CA LYS A 98 -17.29 -6.66 -5.00
C LYS A 98 -15.94 -7.08 -4.45
N VAL A 99 -15.19 -7.94 -5.16
CA VAL A 99 -13.86 -8.38 -4.71
C VAL A 99 -12.88 -7.21 -4.78
N ILE A 100 -12.84 -6.46 -5.89
CA ILE A 100 -11.92 -5.33 -6.06
C ILE A 100 -12.23 -4.22 -5.05
N SER A 101 -13.50 -3.85 -4.86
CA SER A 101 -13.90 -2.87 -3.85
C SER A 101 -13.54 -3.34 -2.43
N PHE A 102 -13.84 -4.59 -2.07
CA PHE A 102 -13.46 -5.16 -0.78
C PHE A 102 -11.95 -5.11 -0.54
N MET A 103 -11.15 -5.45 -1.57
CA MET A 103 -9.70 -5.43 -1.47
C MET A 103 -9.15 -4.02 -1.35
N TYR A 104 -9.71 -3.06 -2.07
CA TYR A 104 -9.32 -1.65 -1.97
C TYR A 104 -9.56 -1.12 -0.56
N ASP A 105 -10.76 -1.32 -0.01
CA ASP A 105 -11.12 -0.87 1.34
C ASP A 105 -10.28 -1.55 2.41
N LYS A 106 -10.02 -2.85 2.27
CA LYS A 106 -9.14 -3.59 3.18
C LYS A 106 -7.71 -3.03 3.17
N ASN A 107 -7.13 -2.79 2.00
CA ASN A 107 -5.80 -2.19 1.88
C ASN A 107 -5.75 -0.79 2.51
N LYS A 108 -6.76 0.05 2.25
CA LYS A 108 -6.90 1.38 2.86
C LYS A 108 -6.94 1.30 4.39
N ASN A 109 -7.69 0.34 4.94
CA ASN A 109 -7.76 0.14 6.40
C ASN A 109 -6.43 -0.31 7.00
N TYR A 110 -5.66 -1.17 6.31
CA TYR A 110 -4.31 -1.54 6.74
C TYR A 110 -3.36 -0.34 6.78
N ILE A 111 -3.34 0.47 5.72
CA ILE A 111 -2.52 1.68 5.65
C ILE A 111 -2.91 2.63 6.79
N LEU A 112 -4.21 2.87 7.01
CA LEU A 112 -4.68 3.74 8.07
C LEU A 112 -4.28 3.23 9.46
N SER A 113 -4.45 1.93 9.71
CA SER A 113 -4.09 1.30 10.97
C SER A 113 -2.58 1.40 11.24
N PHE A 114 -1.77 1.20 10.20
CA PHE A 114 -0.33 1.38 10.26
C PHE A 114 0.04 2.82 10.61
N LEU A 115 -0.55 3.82 9.93
CA LEU A 115 -0.28 5.24 10.20
C LEU A 115 -0.62 5.64 11.63
N ILE A 116 -1.72 5.13 12.18
CA ILE A 116 -2.11 5.38 13.58
C ILE A 116 -1.05 4.79 14.53
N ALA A 117 -0.70 3.52 14.36
CA ALA A 117 0.28 2.85 15.21
C ALA A 117 1.68 3.49 15.09
N PHE A 118 2.10 3.83 13.87
CA PHE A 118 3.33 4.56 13.58
C PHE A 118 3.36 5.91 14.31
N SER A 119 2.26 6.65 14.27
CA SER A 119 2.17 7.97 14.91
C SER A 119 2.31 7.86 16.43
N MET A 120 1.80 6.78 17.04
CA MET A 120 1.99 6.49 18.47
C MET A 120 3.44 6.12 18.80
N VAL A 121 4.08 5.27 17.99
CA VAL A 121 5.49 4.88 18.17
C VAL A 121 6.43 6.09 18.12
N SER A 122 6.09 7.09 17.31
CA SER A 122 6.89 8.31 17.12
C SER A 122 7.03 9.21 18.35
N PHE A 123 6.31 8.94 19.44
CA PHE A 123 6.48 9.65 20.72
C PHE A 123 7.61 9.08 21.60
N SER A 124 8.20 7.95 21.23
CA SER A 124 9.30 7.33 21.97
C SER A 124 10.64 8.04 21.74
N HIS A 125 11.62 7.81 22.62
CA HIS A 125 12.98 8.33 22.45
C HIS A 125 13.71 7.63 21.29
N THR A 126 14.62 8.33 20.60
CA THR A 126 15.37 7.92 19.39
C THR A 126 15.65 6.41 19.28
N LEU A 127 16.44 5.84 20.20
CA LEU A 127 16.81 4.43 20.14
C LEU A 127 15.59 3.50 20.22
N LEU A 128 14.66 3.78 21.13
CA LEU A 128 13.44 2.97 21.27
C LEU A 128 12.53 3.13 20.05
N TYR A 129 12.47 4.32 19.47
CA TYR A 129 11.70 4.62 18.28
C TYR A 129 12.11 3.73 17.11
N GLU A 130 13.41 3.60 16.83
CA GLU A 130 13.89 2.76 15.74
C GLU A 130 13.55 1.29 15.93
N PHE A 131 13.79 0.73 17.12
CA PHE A 131 13.45 -0.66 17.43
C PHE A 131 11.95 -0.90 17.28
N LEU A 132 11.12 0.00 17.79
CA LEU A 132 9.66 -0.09 17.67
C LEU A 132 9.19 0.09 16.23
N LEU A 133 9.84 0.96 15.44
CA LEU A 133 9.52 1.16 14.03
C LEU A 133 9.79 -0.11 13.22
N ILE A 134 10.95 -0.74 13.41
CA ILE A 134 11.28 -2.03 12.76
C ILE A 134 10.27 -3.11 13.18
N ALA A 135 10.02 -3.24 14.48
CA ALA A 135 9.07 -4.23 15.00
C ALA A 135 7.66 -4.01 14.43
N LEU A 136 7.20 -2.75 14.38
CA LEU A 136 5.92 -2.37 13.81
C LEU A 136 5.82 -2.77 12.35
N PHE A 137 6.83 -2.44 11.55
CA PHE A 137 6.89 -2.83 10.13
C PHE A 137 6.79 -4.33 9.94
N ILE A 138 7.58 -5.09 10.70
CA ILE A 138 7.59 -6.55 10.63
C ILE A 138 6.22 -7.12 10.99
N ILE A 139 5.64 -6.69 12.11
CA ILE A 139 4.33 -7.17 12.58
C ILE A 139 3.24 -6.85 11.56
N PHE A 140 3.17 -5.61 11.08
CA PHE A 140 2.18 -5.21 10.08
C PHE A 140 2.36 -5.96 8.76
N PHE A 141 3.61 -6.14 8.32
CA PHE A 141 3.91 -6.93 7.12
C PHE A 141 3.43 -8.36 7.25
N PHE A 142 3.69 -9.03 8.39
CA PHE A 142 3.23 -10.40 8.61
C PHE A 142 1.70 -10.50 8.68
N ILE A 143 1.04 -9.62 9.42
CA ILE A 143 -0.43 -9.59 9.52
C ILE A 143 -1.04 -9.38 8.13
N TYR A 144 -0.54 -8.38 7.40
CA TYR A 144 -0.96 -8.10 6.03
C TYR A 144 -0.74 -9.31 5.12
N ALA A 145 0.45 -9.90 5.11
CA ALA A 145 0.78 -11.04 4.27
C ALA A 145 -0.12 -12.25 4.56
N ILE A 146 -0.33 -12.59 5.84
CA ILE A 146 -1.19 -13.70 6.26
C ILE A 146 -2.64 -13.46 5.81
N ASP A 147 -3.18 -12.27 6.07
CA ASP A 147 -4.57 -11.96 5.76
C ASP A 147 -4.82 -11.88 4.24
N ILE A 148 -3.91 -11.27 3.47
CA ILE A 148 -4.02 -11.16 2.01
C ILE A 148 -3.84 -12.51 1.33
N ASN A 149 -2.90 -13.34 1.79
CA ASN A 149 -2.68 -14.68 1.25
C ASN A 149 -3.92 -15.58 1.37
N ARG A 150 -4.75 -15.37 2.40
CA ARG A 150 -6.03 -16.09 2.55
C ARG A 150 -6.97 -15.94 1.35
N TYR A 151 -6.88 -14.83 0.62
CA TYR A 151 -7.76 -14.55 -0.52
C TYR A 151 -7.22 -15.05 -1.87
N ASN A 152 -5.98 -15.56 -1.93
CA ASN A 152 -5.34 -16.07 -3.16
C ASN A 152 -5.53 -15.17 -4.40
N LEU A 153 -5.28 -13.87 -4.23
CA LEU A 153 -5.47 -12.85 -5.27
C LEU A 153 -4.42 -12.90 -6.39
N SER A 154 -3.49 -13.85 -6.30
CA SER A 154 -2.48 -14.14 -7.31
C SER A 154 -3.11 -14.36 -8.70
N ALA A 155 -4.32 -14.94 -8.75
CA ALA A 155 -5.05 -15.16 -10.00
C ALA A 155 -5.46 -13.85 -10.68
N ILE A 156 -6.01 -12.88 -9.92
CA ILE A 156 -6.42 -11.57 -10.45
C ILE A 156 -5.18 -10.80 -10.94
N ALA A 157 -4.12 -10.76 -10.12
CA ALA A 157 -2.87 -10.09 -10.49
C ALA A 157 -2.21 -10.72 -11.73
N SER A 158 -2.26 -12.05 -11.85
CA SER A 158 -1.75 -12.80 -13.01
C SER A 158 -2.52 -12.45 -14.28
N VAL A 159 -3.86 -12.44 -14.22
CA VAL A 159 -4.70 -12.05 -15.37
C VAL A 159 -4.36 -10.64 -15.85
N ILE A 160 -4.29 -9.66 -14.94
CA ILE A 160 -3.89 -8.28 -15.30
C ILE A 160 -2.48 -8.27 -15.92
N GLY A 161 -1.55 -9.00 -15.32
CA GLY A 161 -0.16 -9.09 -15.79
C GLY A 161 -0.01 -9.71 -17.17
N LEU A 162 -0.88 -10.66 -17.55
CA LEU A 162 -0.91 -11.27 -18.89
C LEU A 162 -1.33 -10.23 -19.94
N PHE A 163 -2.48 -9.58 -19.76
CA PHE A 163 -2.98 -8.61 -20.73
C PHE A 163 -2.12 -7.33 -20.81
N LYS A 164 -1.43 -6.96 -19.73
CA LYS A 164 -0.45 -5.86 -19.76
C LYS A 164 0.72 -6.16 -20.72
N LYS A 165 1.10 -7.43 -20.87
CA LYS A 165 2.16 -7.83 -21.83
C LYS A 165 1.65 -7.87 -23.27
N GLU A 166 0.40 -8.26 -23.49
CA GLU A 166 -0.22 -8.30 -24.82
C GLU A 166 -0.45 -6.90 -25.41
N SER A 167 -0.76 -5.90 -24.57
CA SER A 167 -0.96 -4.51 -25.04
C SER A 167 0.28 -3.83 -25.65
N VAL A 168 1.44 -4.48 -25.63
CA VAL A 168 2.73 -3.95 -26.12
C VAL A 168 3.19 -4.66 -27.41
N SER A 169 2.39 -5.57 -27.97
CA SER A 169 2.64 -6.22 -29.28
C SER A 169 1.70 -5.68 -30.36
#